data_AF-A0A3M1VQJ3-F1
#
_entry.id   AF-A0A3M1VQJ3-F1
#
_cell.length_a   1.000
_cell.length_b   1.000
_cell.length_c   1.000
_cell.angle_alpha   90.00
_cell.angle_beta   90.00
_cell.angle_gamma   90.00
#
_symmetry.space_group_name_H-M   'P 1'
#
loop_
_entity.id
_entity.type
_entity.pdbx_description
1 polymer ?
#
loop_
_entity_poly.entity_id
_entity_poly.type
_entity_poly.pdbx_seq_one_letter_code
_entity_poly.pdbx_strand_id
1 'polypeptide(L)'
;MRAPLASRGKKLERNGRIRLISNKSLQGPLLPSSSFIESVLYDPSDTTCQEMMRKNPEIESCSPDFIVRAEELPNDPDLSLLWGISSSEDNDIDAPEAWGISSGSSDVVVAVIDSGIDFNHPDLVDNLWVNPGEIADNGIDDDGNGYVDDIYGVSVLDGQAPLDDHGHGTHVAGVIGAVGNNGTGVAGVNWDVKIIA
;
A
#
# COMPACT_ATOMS: atom_id res chain seq x y z
N MET A 1 -42.89 -6.41 13.28
CA MET A 1 -43.28 -7.39 12.24
C MET A 1 -42.05 -7.69 11.40
N ARG A 2 -41.51 -8.92 11.48
CA ARG A 2 -40.39 -9.37 10.65
C ARG A 2 -40.94 -9.98 9.36
N ALA A 3 -40.50 -9.49 8.21
CA ALA A 3 -40.72 -10.14 6.91
C ALA A 3 -39.55 -11.10 6.60
N PRO A 4 -39.77 -12.22 5.90
CA PRO A 4 -38.77 -13.28 5.75
C PRO A 4 -37.86 -13.04 4.53
N LEU A 5 -36.57 -13.34 4.69
CA LEU A 5 -35.57 -13.40 3.63
C LEU A 5 -35.63 -14.78 2.95
N ALA A 6 -35.88 -14.80 1.64
CA ALA A 6 -35.79 -16.00 0.81
C ALA A 6 -34.43 -16.01 0.10
N SER A 7 -33.50 -16.84 0.55
CA SER A 7 -32.26 -17.18 -0.19
C SER A 7 -32.49 -18.45 -1.00
N ARG A 8 -32.50 -18.34 -2.33
CA ARG A 8 -32.46 -19.51 -3.23
C ARG A 8 -31.00 -19.85 -3.54
N GLY A 9 -30.40 -20.71 -2.73
CA GLY A 9 -29.18 -21.43 -3.10
C GLY A 9 -29.48 -22.48 -4.18
N LYS A 10 -28.64 -22.59 -5.21
CA LYS A 10 -28.72 -23.71 -6.15
C LYS A 10 -28.25 -24.98 -5.45
N LYS A 11 -29.19 -25.91 -5.22
CA LYS A 11 -28.99 -27.23 -4.64
C LYS A 11 -28.57 -28.19 -5.77
N LEU A 12 -27.34 -28.70 -5.74
CA LEU A 12 -26.95 -29.85 -6.56
C LEU A 12 -27.02 -31.09 -5.66
N GLU A 13 -28.10 -31.86 -5.81
CA GLU A 13 -28.25 -33.13 -5.11
C GLU A 13 -27.62 -34.25 -5.91
N ARG A 14 -26.62 -34.89 -5.34
CA ARG A 14 -26.24 -36.26 -5.71
C ARG A 14 -25.89 -37.01 -4.44
N ASN A 15 -26.66 -38.05 -4.13
CA ASN A 15 -26.47 -38.96 -2.99
C ASN A 15 -26.69 -38.39 -1.57
N GLY A 16 -27.58 -37.42 -1.38
CA GLY A 16 -28.13 -37.10 -0.06
C GLY A 16 -27.22 -36.33 0.90
N ARG A 17 -26.05 -35.84 0.47
CA ARG A 17 -25.20 -34.93 1.25
C ARG A 17 -25.06 -33.56 0.58
N ILE A 18 -25.01 -32.51 1.38
CA ILE A 18 -25.02 -31.11 0.92
C ILE A 18 -23.58 -30.60 0.81
N ARG A 19 -23.13 -30.26 -0.39
CA ARG A 19 -21.98 -29.35 -0.57
C ARG A 19 -22.46 -27.91 -0.41
N LEU A 20 -22.04 -27.26 0.67
CA LEU A 20 -22.15 -25.81 0.81
C LEU A 20 -20.87 -25.21 0.25
N ILE A 21 -20.95 -24.69 -0.98
CA ILE A 21 -20.00 -23.67 -1.46
C ILE A 21 -20.68 -22.34 -1.13
N SER A 22 -20.00 -21.49 -0.36
CA SER A 22 -20.45 -20.11 -0.13
C SER A 22 -20.51 -19.40 -1.48
N ASN A 23 -21.69 -19.31 -2.09
CA ASN A 23 -21.89 -18.65 -3.38
C ASN A 23 -22.03 -17.13 -3.22
N LYS A 24 -21.04 -16.48 -2.60
CA LYS A 24 -20.91 -15.03 -2.71
C LYS A 24 -19.74 -14.67 -3.62
N SER A 25 -19.82 -15.15 -4.87
CA SER A 25 -19.05 -14.56 -5.96
C SER A 25 -19.52 -13.12 -6.14
N LEU A 26 -18.70 -12.16 -5.73
CA LEU A 26 -18.73 -10.83 -6.32
C LEU A 26 -17.99 -10.97 -7.66
N GLN A 27 -18.70 -10.72 -8.76
CA GLN A 27 -18.17 -10.77 -10.10
C GLN A 27 -17.11 -9.67 -10.27
N GLY A 28 -15.84 -10.03 -10.11
CA GLY A 28 -14.71 -9.24 -10.58
C GLY A 28 -14.42 -9.54 -12.06
N PRO A 29 -13.93 -8.57 -12.85
CA PRO A 29 -13.57 -8.78 -14.24
C PRO A 29 -12.44 -9.83 -14.36
N LEU A 30 -12.47 -10.61 -15.44
CA LEU A 30 -11.38 -11.52 -15.82
C LEU A 30 -10.15 -10.68 -16.20
N LEU A 31 -9.05 -10.81 -15.46
CA LEU A 31 -7.82 -10.05 -15.70
C LEU A 31 -6.84 -10.82 -16.61
N PRO A 32 -6.12 -10.13 -17.50
CA PRO A 32 -5.22 -10.73 -18.49
C PRO A 32 -3.91 -11.22 -17.87
N SER A 33 -3.25 -12.16 -18.54
CA SER A 33 -2.10 -12.91 -18.04
C SER A 33 -0.78 -12.12 -18.08
N SER A 34 -0.29 -11.71 -16.92
CA SER A 34 1.15 -11.50 -16.68
C SER A 34 1.44 -11.73 -15.20
N SER A 35 2.23 -12.78 -14.92
CA SER A 35 2.93 -13.07 -13.66
C SER A 35 2.27 -12.54 -12.37
N PHE A 36 1.23 -13.24 -11.91
CA PHE A 36 0.67 -13.00 -10.58
C PHE A 36 1.21 -14.04 -9.60
N ILE A 37 1.77 -13.58 -8.48
CA ILE A 37 1.74 -14.39 -7.25
C ILE A 37 0.33 -14.17 -6.69
N GLU A 38 -0.41 -15.27 -6.56
CA GLU A 38 -1.73 -15.29 -5.92
C GLU A 38 -1.46 -15.45 -4.42
N SER A 39 -1.34 -14.34 -3.69
CA SER A 39 -1.22 -14.42 -2.24
C SER A 39 -2.56 -14.71 -1.62
N VAL A 40 -2.54 -15.71 -0.75
CA VAL A 40 -3.68 -16.22 -0.04
C VAL A 40 -3.42 -15.92 1.44
N LEU A 41 -4.13 -14.95 1.99
CA LEU A 41 -4.11 -14.70 3.44
C LEU A 41 -4.71 -15.91 4.14
N TYR A 42 -3.85 -16.81 4.61
CA TYR A 42 -4.21 -17.98 5.41
C TYR A 42 -4.02 -17.63 6.88
N ASP A 43 -5.12 -17.51 7.63
CA ASP A 43 -5.06 -17.48 9.10
C ASP A 43 -4.89 -18.92 9.62
N PRO A 44 -3.70 -19.32 10.11
CA PRO A 44 -3.47 -20.67 10.63
C PRO A 44 -4.28 -20.98 11.89
N SER A 45 -4.92 -19.98 12.50
CA SER A 45 -5.77 -20.11 13.69
C SER A 45 -7.27 -20.19 13.38
N ASP A 46 -7.68 -20.03 12.12
CA ASP A 46 -9.08 -20.14 11.73
C ASP A 46 -9.58 -21.60 11.82
N THR A 47 -10.36 -21.88 12.87
CA THR A 47 -10.95 -23.20 13.15
C THR A 47 -12.37 -23.35 12.60
N THR A 48 -12.89 -22.34 11.89
CA THR A 48 -14.30 -22.27 11.44
C THR A 48 -14.72 -23.50 10.65
N CYS A 49 -13.89 -23.95 9.70
CA CYS A 49 -14.18 -25.17 8.93
C CYS A 49 -14.21 -26.43 9.80
N GLN A 50 -13.28 -26.55 10.75
CA GLN A 50 -13.22 -27.68 11.67
C GLN A 50 -14.46 -27.71 12.59
N GLU A 51 -14.89 -26.54 13.08
CA GLU A 51 -16.11 -26.42 13.88
C GLU A 51 -17.38 -26.76 13.09
N MET A 52 -17.50 -26.28 11.84
CA MET A 52 -18.65 -26.55 10.97
C MET A 52 -18.77 -28.05 10.68
N MET A 53 -17.66 -28.71 10.33
CA MET A 53 -17.64 -30.15 10.10
C MET A 53 -17.97 -30.94 11.37
N ARG A 54 -17.51 -30.48 12.55
CA ARG A 54 -17.83 -31.13 13.83
C ARG A 54 -19.30 -31.02 14.22
N LYS A 55 -19.92 -29.87 13.97
CA LYS A 55 -21.33 -29.58 14.34
C LYS A 55 -22.33 -30.15 13.32
N ASN A 56 -21.90 -30.48 12.10
CA ASN A 56 -22.80 -30.82 11.01
C ASN A 56 -22.28 -32.02 10.18
N PRO A 57 -22.67 -33.27 10.52
CA PRO A 57 -22.15 -34.49 9.90
C PRO A 57 -22.51 -34.67 8.41
N GLU A 58 -23.36 -33.79 7.87
CA GLU A 58 -23.73 -33.74 6.45
C GLU A 58 -22.72 -32.96 5.59
N ILE A 59 -21.79 -32.23 6.21
CA ILE A 59 -20.73 -31.49 5.51
C ILE A 59 -19.60 -32.45 5.14
N GLU A 60 -19.48 -32.75 3.85
CA GLU A 60 -18.47 -33.66 3.30
C GLU A 60 -17.06 -33.05 3.31
N SER A 61 -16.96 -31.75 3.06
CA SER A 61 -15.69 -31.01 3.01
C SER A 61 -15.93 -29.53 3.30
N CYS A 62 -14.95 -28.87 3.92
CA CYS A 62 -14.92 -27.43 4.10
C CYS A 62 -13.53 -26.92 3.70
N SER A 63 -13.50 -25.81 2.97
CA SER A 63 -12.28 -25.07 2.65
C SER A 63 -12.52 -23.59 2.96
N PRO A 64 -11.50 -22.85 3.41
CA PRO A 64 -11.61 -21.40 3.53
C PRO A 64 -11.98 -20.76 2.18
N ASP A 65 -12.71 -19.66 2.24
CA ASP A 65 -12.98 -18.79 1.09
C ASP A 65 -11.94 -17.67 1.14
N PHE A 66 -10.97 -17.72 0.23
CA PHE A 66 -9.85 -16.79 0.22
C PHE A 66 -10.14 -15.60 -0.68
N ILE A 67 -9.83 -14.39 -0.21
CA ILE A 67 -9.71 -13.23 -1.09
C ILE A 67 -8.34 -13.31 -1.75
N VAL A 68 -8.36 -13.57 -3.04
CA VAL A 68 -7.17 -13.51 -3.90
C VAL A 68 -6.95 -12.06 -4.30
N ARG A 69 -5.73 -11.56 -4.09
CA ARG A 69 -5.29 -10.31 -4.67
C ARG A 69 -4.22 -10.59 -5.72
N ALA A 70 -4.31 -9.87 -6.83
CA ALA A 70 -3.18 -9.73 -7.72
C ALA A 70 -2.17 -8.83 -7.01
N GLU A 71 -1.01 -9.36 -6.65
CA GLU A 71 0.11 -8.55 -6.19
C GLU A 71 0.71 -7.84 -7.40
N GLU A 72 0.35 -6.57 -7.57
CA GLU A 72 1.09 -5.68 -8.46
C GLU A 72 2.34 -5.23 -7.69
N LEU A 73 3.48 -5.85 -7.98
CA LEU A 73 4.75 -5.24 -7.63
C LEU A 73 4.93 -3.97 -8.47
N PRO A 74 5.54 -2.92 -7.92
CA PRO A 74 5.84 -1.72 -8.67
C PRO A 74 6.81 -2.06 -9.81
N ASN A 75 6.65 -1.41 -10.96
CA ASN A 75 7.44 -1.69 -12.17
C ASN A 75 8.85 -1.07 -12.15
N ASP A 76 9.30 -0.66 -10.97
CA ASP A 76 10.51 0.10 -10.69
C ASP A 76 11.75 -0.80 -10.88
N PRO A 77 12.73 -0.38 -11.69
CA PRO A 77 13.82 -1.24 -12.15
C PRO A 77 14.73 -1.74 -11.03
N ASP A 78 14.90 -0.97 -9.96
CA ASP A 78 15.82 -1.28 -8.86
C ASP A 78 15.11 -1.89 -7.64
N LEU A 79 13.81 -2.20 -7.73
CA LEU A 79 13.03 -2.83 -6.64
C LEU A 79 13.70 -4.08 -6.07
N SER A 80 14.32 -4.89 -6.94
CA SER A 80 15.00 -6.14 -6.54
C SER A 80 16.22 -5.93 -5.63
N LEU A 81 16.74 -4.70 -5.51
CA LEU A 81 17.83 -4.35 -4.61
C LEU A 81 17.35 -4.09 -3.17
N LEU A 82 16.05 -3.85 -2.98
CA LEU A 82 15.45 -3.48 -1.70
C LEU A 82 15.10 -4.71 -0.87
N TRP A 83 16.11 -5.42 -0.37
CA TRP A 83 15.91 -6.65 0.42
C TRP A 83 14.99 -6.47 1.63
N GLY A 84 14.92 -5.27 2.21
CA GLY A 84 14.03 -4.97 3.34
C GLY A 84 12.56 -4.78 2.94
N ILE A 85 12.27 -4.55 1.66
CA ILE A 85 10.91 -4.49 1.09
C ILE A 85 10.40 -5.90 0.82
N SER A 86 11.24 -6.75 0.21
CA SER A 86 10.91 -8.13 -0.10
C SER A 86 12.18 -8.97 -0.25
N SER A 87 12.15 -10.18 0.30
CA SER A 87 13.24 -11.14 0.31
C SER A 87 12.70 -12.56 0.13
N SER A 88 13.53 -13.48 -0.40
CA SER A 88 13.12 -14.88 -0.53
C SER A 88 13.18 -15.68 0.78
N GLU A 89 13.86 -15.14 1.81
CA GLU A 89 14.05 -15.78 3.11
C GLU A 89 13.05 -15.28 4.17
N ASP A 90 12.08 -14.43 3.77
CA ASP A 90 11.01 -13.91 4.63
C ASP A 90 11.57 -13.09 5.82
N ASN A 91 12.70 -12.41 5.60
CA ASN A 91 13.36 -11.54 6.57
C ASN A 91 13.26 -10.07 6.15
N ASP A 92 12.06 -9.68 5.76
CA ASP A 92 11.68 -8.35 5.27
C ASP A 92 10.44 -7.81 6.04
N ILE A 93 9.73 -6.83 5.47
CA ILE A 93 8.58 -6.19 6.11
C ILE A 93 7.23 -6.58 5.48
N ASP A 94 7.20 -7.56 4.58
CA ASP A 94 6.01 -7.96 3.81
C ASP A 94 5.36 -6.78 3.07
N ALA A 95 6.19 -5.91 2.47
CA ALA A 95 5.68 -4.71 1.80
C ALA A 95 4.79 -5.03 0.58
N PRO A 96 5.13 -5.98 -0.32
CA PRO A 96 4.23 -6.41 -1.39
C PRO A 96 2.84 -6.83 -0.93
N GLU A 97 2.76 -7.59 0.16
CA GLU A 97 1.54 -8.06 0.78
C GLU A 97 0.74 -6.88 1.34
N ALA A 98 1.42 -5.93 2.00
CA ALA A 98 0.83 -4.71 2.52
C ALA A 98 0.30 -3.78 1.41
N TRP A 99 1.02 -3.65 0.30
CA TRP A 99 0.59 -2.88 -0.88
C TRP A 99 -0.66 -3.46 -1.52
N GLY A 100 -0.86 -4.78 -1.40
CA GLY A 100 -2.13 -5.43 -1.72
C GLY A 100 -3.32 -4.83 -0.96
N ILE A 101 -3.11 -4.23 0.22
CA ILE A 101 -4.13 -3.51 1.01
C ILE A 101 -4.12 -2.01 0.71
N SER A 102 -2.95 -1.37 0.73
CA SER A 102 -2.76 0.05 0.46
C SER A 102 -1.30 0.33 0.09
N SER A 103 -1.07 1.03 -1.02
CA SER A 103 0.25 1.55 -1.42
C SER A 103 0.56 2.95 -0.88
N GLY A 104 -0.39 3.60 -0.20
CA GLY A 104 -0.21 4.94 0.35
C GLY A 104 -1.37 5.87 0.03
N SER A 105 -1.23 7.14 0.40
CA SER A 105 -2.13 8.24 0.03
C SER A 105 -1.42 9.57 0.15
N SER A 106 -1.63 10.45 -0.83
CA SER A 106 -1.18 11.85 -0.80
C SER A 106 -1.82 12.69 0.32
N ASP A 107 -2.86 12.18 0.98
CA ASP A 107 -3.48 12.84 2.14
C ASP A 107 -2.61 12.69 3.41
N VAL A 108 -1.66 11.74 3.42
CA VAL A 108 -0.72 11.53 4.53
C VAL A 108 0.52 12.36 4.28
N VAL A 109 0.84 13.23 5.24
CA VAL A 109 2.06 14.05 5.22
C VAL A 109 3.05 13.54 6.26
N VAL A 110 4.30 13.33 5.86
CA VAL A 110 5.41 12.88 6.70
C VAL A 110 6.52 13.92 6.70
N ALA A 111 6.97 14.35 7.87
CA ALA A 111 8.08 15.28 8.02
C ALA A 111 9.42 14.54 8.19
N VAL A 112 10.43 14.91 7.40
CA VAL A 112 11.79 14.36 7.42
C VAL A 112 12.75 15.40 7.98
N ILE A 113 13.06 15.30 9.27
CA ILE A 113 14.01 16.19 9.94
C ILE A 113 15.41 15.61 9.76
N ASP A 114 16.10 16.01 8.68
CA ASP A 114 17.40 15.46 8.27
C ASP A 114 18.27 16.54 7.57
N SER A 115 19.18 16.16 6.67
CA SER A 115 20.03 17.07 5.89
C SER A 115 19.29 17.83 4.77
N GLY A 116 17.97 17.66 4.66
CA GLY A 116 17.14 18.19 3.58
C GLY A 116 16.69 17.11 2.60
N ILE A 117 16.15 17.53 1.45
CA ILE A 117 15.72 16.64 0.37
C ILE A 117 16.02 17.26 -1.00
N ASP A 118 16.42 16.46 -1.97
CA ASP A 118 16.53 16.91 -3.37
C ASP A 118 15.15 17.02 -4.02
N PHE A 119 14.62 18.24 -4.09
CA PHE A 119 13.30 18.48 -4.66
C PHE A 119 13.20 18.22 -6.18
N ASN A 120 14.33 18.05 -6.86
CA ASN A 120 14.39 17.78 -8.29
C ASN A 120 14.59 16.30 -8.60
N HIS A 121 14.67 15.44 -7.57
CA HIS A 121 14.88 14.02 -7.78
C HIS A 121 13.67 13.40 -8.50
N PRO A 122 13.86 12.76 -9.66
CA PRO A 122 12.75 12.30 -10.50
C PRO A 122 11.86 11.26 -9.83
N ASP A 123 12.41 10.55 -8.84
CA ASP A 123 11.73 9.50 -8.08
C ASP A 123 11.10 9.98 -6.76
N LEU A 124 11.19 11.28 -6.46
CA LEU A 124 10.64 11.88 -5.23
C LEU A 124 9.71 13.06 -5.50
N VAL A 125 9.92 13.80 -6.59
CA VAL A 125 9.26 15.07 -6.87
C VAL A 125 7.73 15.00 -6.77
N ASP A 126 7.12 13.91 -7.23
CA ASP A 126 5.65 13.76 -7.19
C ASP A 126 5.12 13.47 -5.77
N ASN A 127 5.97 12.99 -4.86
CA ASN A 127 5.66 12.75 -3.45
C ASN A 127 6.10 13.89 -2.53
N LEU A 128 6.60 15.01 -3.05
CA LEU A 128 6.87 16.17 -2.21
C LEU A 128 5.57 16.85 -1.79
N TRP A 129 5.52 17.23 -0.52
CA TRP A 129 4.54 18.15 0.00
C TRP A 129 4.86 19.55 -0.50
N VAL A 130 3.83 20.28 -0.91
CA VAL A 130 3.93 21.69 -1.30
C VAL A 130 3.12 22.50 -0.31
N ASN A 131 3.73 23.52 0.29
CA ASN A 131 3.06 24.40 1.23
C ASN A 131 1.90 25.12 0.53
N PRO A 132 0.62 24.81 0.84
CA PRO A 132 -0.51 25.47 0.22
C PRO A 132 -0.69 26.92 0.72
N GLY A 133 0.04 27.31 1.77
CA GLY A 133 0.07 28.66 2.32
C GLY A 133 1.01 29.62 1.60
N GLU A 134 1.94 29.10 0.79
CA GLU A 134 3.02 29.91 0.19
C GLU A 134 2.83 30.14 -1.31
N ILE A 135 3.28 31.31 -1.78
CA ILE A 135 3.41 31.63 -3.20
C ILE A 135 4.90 31.63 -3.55
N ALA A 136 5.34 30.59 -4.25
CA ALA A 136 6.74 30.43 -4.63
C ALA A 136 7.37 31.67 -5.28
N ASP A 137 8.59 31.97 -4.83
CA ASP A 137 9.49 32.99 -5.35
C ASP A 137 8.95 34.43 -5.23
N ASN A 138 8.08 34.72 -4.25
CA ASN A 138 7.55 36.06 -4.04
C ASN A 138 8.33 36.85 -2.96
N GLY A 139 9.19 36.19 -2.18
CA GLY A 139 10.00 36.79 -1.13
C GLY A 139 9.19 37.22 0.11
N ILE A 140 8.01 36.63 0.32
CA ILE A 140 7.07 36.91 1.40
C ILE A 140 6.81 35.60 2.16
N ASP A 141 6.69 35.72 3.48
CA ASP A 141 6.11 34.67 4.34
C ASP A 141 4.59 34.85 4.27
N ASP A 142 3.94 34.10 3.36
CA ASP A 142 2.53 34.30 3.01
C ASP A 142 1.60 33.68 4.06
N ASP A 143 2.04 32.60 4.70
CA ASP A 143 1.27 31.90 5.73
C ASP A 143 1.55 32.40 7.17
N GLY A 144 2.59 33.22 7.35
CA GLY A 144 2.98 33.84 8.61
C GLY A 144 3.64 32.87 9.59
N ASN A 145 4.24 31.79 9.11
CA ASN A 145 4.85 30.75 9.93
C ASN A 145 6.28 31.10 10.41
N GLY A 146 6.86 32.19 9.90
CA GLY A 146 8.19 32.69 10.26
C GLY A 146 9.29 32.34 9.25
N TYR A 147 8.96 31.66 8.16
CA TYR A 147 9.88 31.30 7.09
C TYR A 147 9.35 31.86 5.76
N VAL A 148 10.26 32.39 4.94
CA VAL A 148 9.91 33.00 3.66
C VAL A 148 10.07 31.94 2.57
N ASP A 149 9.06 31.77 1.70
CA ASP A 149 9.09 30.86 0.55
C ASP A 149 9.43 29.40 0.93
N ASP A 150 8.89 28.88 2.04
CA ASP A 150 9.15 27.50 2.53
C ASP A 150 8.31 26.43 1.80
N ILE A 151 8.42 26.42 0.46
CA ILE A 151 7.55 25.67 -0.45
C ILE A 151 7.54 24.16 -0.21
N TYR A 152 8.69 23.57 0.11
CA TYR A 152 8.84 22.13 0.34
C TYR A 152 9.23 21.81 1.78
N GLY A 153 9.06 22.78 2.68
CA GLY A 153 9.57 22.77 4.05
C GLY A 153 10.73 23.75 4.25
N VAL A 154 11.51 23.56 5.32
CA VAL A 154 12.47 24.57 5.80
C VAL A 154 13.79 24.00 6.33
N SER A 155 14.90 24.64 5.96
CA SER A 155 16.18 24.49 6.67
C SER A 155 16.16 25.31 7.96
N VAL A 156 16.09 24.66 9.11
CA VAL A 156 16.09 25.36 10.42
C VAL A 156 17.46 25.99 10.78
N LEU A 157 18.49 25.76 9.98
CA LEU A 157 19.83 26.34 10.19
C LEU A 157 19.90 27.80 9.73
N ASP A 158 19.24 28.11 8.62
CA ASP A 158 19.33 29.41 7.94
C ASP A 158 17.99 29.94 7.39
N GLY A 159 16.90 29.19 7.58
CA GLY A 159 15.55 29.55 7.15
C GLY A 159 15.35 29.51 5.64
N GLN A 160 16.26 28.88 4.89
CA GLN A 160 16.17 28.72 3.44
C GLN A 160 15.46 27.42 3.05
N ALA A 161 15.28 27.18 1.76
CA ALA A 161 14.79 25.90 1.25
C ALA A 161 15.68 24.73 1.73
N PRO A 162 15.12 23.61 2.21
CA PRO A 162 15.88 22.48 2.75
C PRO A 162 16.45 21.58 1.64
N LEU A 163 17.20 22.16 0.70
CA LEU A 163 17.86 21.39 -0.35
C LEU A 163 18.97 20.53 0.25
N ASP A 164 18.93 19.23 -0.02
CA ASP A 164 19.92 18.29 0.53
C ASP A 164 21.31 18.53 -0.07
N ASP A 165 22.30 18.78 0.79
CA ASP A 165 23.71 18.95 0.41
C ASP A 165 24.61 17.76 0.80
N HIS A 166 24.02 16.74 1.45
CA HIS A 166 24.73 15.54 1.92
C HIS A 166 24.24 14.26 1.24
N GLY A 167 22.93 14.15 1.00
CA GLY A 167 22.27 12.98 0.42
C GLY A 167 21.63 12.04 1.44
N HIS A 168 21.79 12.29 2.75
CA HIS A 168 21.23 11.40 3.78
C HIS A 168 19.70 11.57 3.88
N GLY A 169 19.22 12.80 3.94
CA GLY A 169 17.78 13.08 4.00
C GLY A 169 17.04 12.65 2.74
N THR A 170 17.62 12.85 1.55
CA THR A 170 17.06 12.33 0.29
C THR A 170 16.96 10.80 0.31
N HIS A 171 17.97 10.10 0.83
CA HIS A 171 17.93 8.65 0.95
C HIS A 171 16.86 8.18 1.94
N VAL A 172 16.73 8.85 3.10
CA VAL A 172 15.67 8.56 4.08
C VAL A 172 14.28 8.79 3.47
N ALA A 173 14.09 9.90 2.75
CA ALA A 173 12.85 10.20 2.04
C ALA A 173 12.52 9.13 0.98
N GLY A 174 13.52 8.63 0.25
CA GLY A 174 13.36 7.53 -0.70
C GLY A 174 12.84 6.25 -0.06
N VAL A 175 13.34 5.89 1.13
CA VAL A 175 12.82 4.73 1.88
C VAL A 175 11.37 4.94 2.30
N ILE A 176 11.00 6.16 2.72
CA ILE A 176 9.63 6.49 3.13
C ILE A 176 8.67 6.43 1.93
N GLY A 177 9.04 7.07 0.83
CA GLY A 177 8.14 7.27 -0.30
C GLY A 177 8.78 7.75 -1.59
N ALA A 178 9.82 7.06 -2.07
CA ALA A 178 10.08 7.07 -3.51
C ALA A 178 8.83 6.61 -4.28
N VAL A 179 8.54 7.28 -5.39
CA VAL A 179 7.28 7.14 -6.15
C VAL A 179 7.22 5.76 -6.78
N GLY A 180 6.34 4.90 -6.27
CA GLY A 180 6.21 3.54 -6.78
C GLY A 180 5.45 3.46 -8.11
N ASN A 181 5.80 2.45 -8.91
CA ASN A 181 5.16 2.09 -10.18
C ASN A 181 5.28 3.16 -11.28
N ASN A 182 6.34 3.98 -11.23
CA ASN A 182 6.62 5.04 -12.20
C ASN A 182 7.69 4.64 -13.26
N GLY A 183 8.23 3.41 -13.17
CA GLY A 183 9.26 2.88 -14.07
C GLY A 183 10.65 3.49 -13.88
N THR A 184 10.89 4.16 -12.75
CA THR A 184 12.15 4.82 -12.40
C THR A 184 12.64 4.28 -11.06
N GLY A 185 13.97 4.23 -10.86
CA GLY A 185 14.60 3.97 -9.57
C GLY A 185 13.96 2.86 -8.73
N VAL A 186 13.49 3.25 -7.54
CA VAL A 186 13.07 2.39 -6.43
C VAL A 186 11.67 2.78 -5.95
N ALA A 187 10.96 1.85 -5.32
CA ALA A 187 9.71 2.17 -4.62
C ALA A 187 9.97 2.37 -3.13
N GLY A 188 9.42 3.44 -2.55
CA GLY A 188 9.37 3.61 -1.11
C GLY A 188 8.33 2.68 -0.47
N VAL A 189 8.32 2.61 0.86
CA VAL A 189 7.28 1.88 1.60
C VAL A 189 5.87 2.41 1.24
N ASN A 190 5.75 3.71 0.95
CA ASN A 190 4.53 4.33 0.45
C ASN A 190 4.78 4.84 -0.97
N TRP A 191 4.11 4.28 -1.98
CA TRP A 191 4.23 4.73 -3.36
C TRP A 191 3.66 6.13 -3.55
N ASP A 192 2.59 6.44 -2.81
CA ASP A 192 1.92 7.73 -2.79
C ASP A 192 1.94 8.28 -1.36
N VAL A 193 2.59 9.42 -1.13
CA VAL A 193 2.65 10.11 0.16
C VAL A 193 3.04 11.57 -0.08
N LYS A 194 2.94 12.42 0.94
CA LYS A 194 3.52 13.76 0.89
C LYS A 194 4.64 13.90 1.90
N ILE A 195 5.83 14.29 1.43
CA ILE A 195 7.04 14.44 2.25
C ILE A 195 7.39 15.92 2.34
N ILE A 196 7.52 16.42 3.57
CA ILE A 196 8.02 17.76 3.88
C ILE A 196 9.38 17.61 4.58
N ALA A 197 10.34 18.50 4.28
CA ALA A 197 11.67 18.51 4.89
C ALA A 197 11.86 19.65 5.90
#